data_AF-A0A7Y3K0C5-F1
#
_entry.id   AF-A0A7Y3K0C5-F1
#
_cell.length_a   1.000
_cell.length_b   1.000
_cell.length_c   1.000
_cell.angle_alpha   90.00
_cell.angle_beta   90.00
_cell.angle_gamma   90.00
#
_symmetry.space_group_name_H-M   'P 1'
#
loop_
_entity.id
_entity.type
_entity.pdbx_description
1 polymer ?
#
loop_
_entity_poly.entity_id
_entity_poly.type
_entity_poly.pdbx_seq_one_letter_code
_entity_poly.pdbx_strand_id
1 'polypeptide(L)'
;MLIKLESEALNSKRYLRYLFETIVSRQPLTRGKLIEIHVRDGETPLPEFTETPDDPAQGPHMRPQTAREAMCWRYIPPRKGDDIGNQILDADRRRETKEELIFDYTREVLGGLCRVHGAAMSENDSLDISFKLTVQDPEALHRAAQAVGVSVARQQGAVTEGNGAVATFTENPAQIEWSGISVSIPPNSKQFCVCRVMFNRASGEIVSWDDIADEIDGGKGVTNKTTWRSVYDAVREINKRVEAACGEKLFETTRQSFRRKA
;
A
#
# COMPACT_ATOMS: atom_id res chain seq x y z
N MET A 1 -19.70 27.40 14.23
CA MET A 1 -18.71 26.85 15.16
C MET A 1 -17.43 26.61 14.40
N LEU A 2 -16.28 26.88 15.01
CA LEU A 2 -14.97 26.65 14.40
C LEU A 2 -14.28 25.46 15.07
N ILE A 3 -13.79 24.52 14.26
CA ILE A 3 -12.99 23.38 14.73
C ILE A 3 -11.56 23.58 14.26
N LYS A 4 -10.60 23.48 15.19
CA LYS A 4 -9.17 23.60 14.93
C LYS A 4 -8.43 22.34 15.34
N LEU A 5 -7.56 21.82 14.47
CA LEU A 5 -6.64 20.73 14.81
C LEU A 5 -5.38 21.27 15.51
N GLU A 6 -5.05 20.70 16.67
CA GLU A 6 -3.86 21.08 17.45
C GLU A 6 -2.70 20.12 17.13
N SER A 7 -1.90 20.45 16.12
CA SER A 7 -0.83 19.58 15.60
C SER A 7 0.27 19.25 16.63
N GLU A 8 0.51 20.14 17.60
CA GLU A 8 1.53 19.97 18.64
C GLU A 8 1.03 19.26 19.90
N ALA A 9 -0.28 18.98 19.97
CA ALA A 9 -0.90 18.33 21.11
C ALA A 9 -0.39 16.90 21.30
N LEU A 10 -0.44 16.41 22.54
CA LEU A 10 0.06 15.07 22.89
C LEU A 10 -0.68 13.98 22.09
N ASN A 11 -1.98 14.11 21.93
CA ASN A 11 -2.78 13.15 21.18
C ASN A 11 -2.48 13.18 19.68
N SER A 12 -2.24 14.36 19.09
CA SER A 12 -1.79 14.48 17.70
C SER A 12 -0.44 13.81 17.45
N LYS A 13 0.50 13.92 18.42
CA LYS A 13 1.79 13.19 18.37
C LYS A 13 1.61 11.68 18.50
N ARG A 14 0.67 11.22 19.33
CA ARG A 14 0.31 9.79 19.44
C ARG A 14 -0.33 9.26 18.16
N TYR A 15 -1.22 10.03 17.55
CA TYR A 15 -1.80 9.71 16.25
C TYR A 15 -0.72 9.57 15.16
N LEU A 16 0.21 10.52 15.12
CA LEU A 16 1.31 10.50 14.19
C LEU A 16 2.17 9.24 14.34
N ARG A 17 2.53 8.91 15.58
CA ARG A 17 3.26 7.69 15.90
C ARG A 17 2.48 6.44 15.47
N TYR A 18 1.17 6.39 15.74
CA TYR A 18 0.29 5.31 15.30
C TYR A 18 0.30 5.12 13.78
N LEU A 19 0.23 6.20 12.99
CA LEU A 19 0.29 6.12 11.54
C LEU A 19 1.61 5.47 11.08
N PHE A 20 2.75 5.99 11.55
CA PHE A 20 4.06 5.46 11.16
C PHE A 20 4.26 4.02 11.62
N GLU A 21 3.85 3.68 12.84
CA GLU A 21 3.93 2.31 13.37
C GLU A 21 3.08 1.34 12.54
N THR A 22 1.85 1.73 12.20
CA THR A 22 0.96 0.94 11.36
C THR A 22 1.57 0.71 9.98
N ILE A 23 2.09 1.75 9.34
CA ILE A 23 2.74 1.63 8.02
C ILE A 23 3.98 0.73 8.11
N VAL A 24 4.89 1.03 9.03
CA VAL A 24 6.16 0.30 9.17
C VAL A 24 5.93 -1.15 9.54
N SER A 25 4.89 -1.49 10.30
CA SER A 25 4.56 -2.88 10.66
C SER A 25 4.27 -3.77 9.43
N ARG A 26 3.91 -3.18 8.28
CA ARG A 26 3.63 -3.89 7.04
C ARG A 26 4.89 -4.17 6.22
N GLN A 27 6.02 -4.50 6.85
CA GLN A 27 7.25 -4.86 6.12
C GLN A 27 7.04 -6.05 5.16
N PRO A 28 7.83 -6.17 4.08
CA PRO A 28 8.77 -5.16 3.57
C PRO A 28 8.02 -3.98 2.92
N LEU A 29 8.48 -2.75 3.15
CA LEU A 29 7.94 -1.57 2.47
C LEU A 29 8.59 -1.42 1.10
N THR A 30 7.82 -1.66 0.05
CA THR A 30 8.26 -1.42 -1.34
C THR A 30 7.55 -0.20 -1.92
N ARG A 31 8.22 0.50 -2.83
CA ARG A 31 7.59 1.60 -3.59
C ARG A 31 6.38 1.06 -4.36
N GLY A 32 5.26 1.77 -4.30
CA GLY A 32 4.01 1.31 -4.92
C GLY A 32 3.15 0.41 -4.03
N LYS A 33 3.66 -0.06 -2.89
CA LYS A 33 2.89 -0.90 -1.96
C LYS A 33 1.67 -0.14 -1.46
N LEU A 34 0.49 -0.76 -1.65
CA LEU A 34 -0.77 -0.27 -1.12
C LEU A 34 -0.92 -0.75 0.33
N ILE A 35 -1.20 0.18 1.23
CA ILE A 35 -1.47 -0.08 2.64
C ILE A 35 -2.81 0.54 2.98
N GLU A 36 -3.58 -0.14 3.80
CA GLU A 36 -4.84 0.34 4.35
C GLU A 36 -4.68 0.58 5.86
N ILE A 37 -5.08 1.77 6.32
CA ILE A 37 -5.08 2.18 7.72
C ILE A 37 -6.50 2.48 8.14
N HIS A 38 -6.93 1.86 9.23
CA HIS A 38 -8.20 2.16 9.88
C HIS A 38 -7.98 3.10 11.06
N VAL A 39 -8.83 4.11 11.19
CA VAL A 39 -8.87 5.05 12.30
C VAL A 39 -10.26 5.00 12.87
N ARG A 40 -10.35 4.49 14.11
CA ARG A 40 -11.60 4.24 14.82
C ARG A 40 -11.60 4.96 16.15
N ASP A 41 -12.76 5.51 16.49
CA ASP A 41 -12.96 6.11 17.80
C ASP A 41 -12.77 5.09 18.93
N GLY A 42 -12.12 5.50 20.03
CA GLY A 42 -11.79 4.64 21.17
C GLY A 42 -10.68 3.58 20.93
N GLU A 43 -10.45 3.12 19.70
CA GLU A 43 -9.38 2.15 19.38
C GLU A 43 -8.08 2.84 18.97
N THR A 44 -8.17 3.96 18.25
CA THR A 44 -7.01 4.68 17.72
C THR A 44 -6.86 6.04 18.39
N PRO A 45 -5.62 6.50 18.67
CA PRO A 45 -5.41 7.82 19.22
C PRO A 45 -5.80 8.86 18.17
N LEU A 46 -6.86 9.63 18.37
CA LEU A 46 -7.28 10.67 17.43
C LEU A 46 -6.46 11.96 17.64
N PRO A 47 -6.25 12.79 16.59
CA PRO A 47 -5.73 14.14 16.76
C PRO A 47 -6.58 14.95 17.74
N GLU A 48 -5.95 15.92 18.41
CA GLU A 48 -6.69 16.80 19.33
C GLU A 48 -7.34 17.95 18.56
N PHE A 49 -8.60 18.24 18.93
CA PHE A 49 -9.39 19.30 18.31
C PHE A 49 -9.86 20.31 19.35
N THR A 50 -9.71 21.59 19.05
CA THR A 50 -10.30 22.69 19.83
C THR A 50 -11.55 23.17 19.11
N GLU A 51 -12.70 23.10 19.77
CA GLU A 51 -13.95 23.69 19.29
C GLU A 51 -14.11 25.08 19.93
N THR A 52 -14.04 26.13 19.12
CA THR A 52 -14.33 27.49 19.59
C THR A 52 -15.75 27.88 19.18
N PRO A 53 -16.63 28.26 20.14
CA PRO A 53 -17.96 28.75 19.82
C PRO A 53 -17.83 30.01 18.96
N ASP A 54 -18.75 30.18 18.00
CA ASP A 54 -18.81 31.42 17.23
C ASP A 54 -19.23 32.53 18.19
N ASP A 55 -18.28 33.35 18.63
CA ASP A 55 -18.60 34.57 19.36
C ASP A 55 -19.18 35.58 18.36
N PRO A 56 -20.49 35.90 18.41
CA PRO A 56 -21.09 36.84 17.45
C PRO A 56 -20.50 38.25 17.58
N ALA A 57 -19.82 38.57 18.69
CA ALA A 57 -19.12 39.84 18.88
C ALA A 57 -17.78 39.90 18.14
N GLN A 58 -17.17 38.75 17.87
CA GLN A 58 -16.02 38.63 16.99
C GLN A 58 -16.55 38.51 15.57
N GLY A 59 -16.74 39.64 14.89
CA GLY A 59 -17.05 39.67 13.46
C GLY A 59 -16.08 38.79 12.64
N PRO A 60 -16.32 38.57 11.32
CA PRO A 60 -15.66 37.56 10.48
C PRO A 60 -14.15 37.80 10.20
N HIS A 61 -13.36 38.00 11.26
CA HIS A 61 -12.02 38.59 11.25
C HIS A 61 -10.89 37.60 11.48
N MET A 62 -11.15 36.35 11.84
CA MET A 62 -10.13 35.31 11.71
C MET A 62 -10.16 34.71 10.31
N ARG A 63 -9.83 35.54 9.31
CA ARG A 63 -9.38 34.99 8.03
C ARG A 63 -7.99 34.40 8.30
N PRO A 64 -7.78 33.10 8.03
CA PRO A 64 -6.45 32.51 8.13
C PRO A 64 -5.46 33.35 7.32
N GLN A 65 -4.34 33.76 7.94
CA GLN A 65 -3.35 34.64 7.31
C GLN A 65 -2.44 33.84 6.37
N THR A 66 -2.39 32.53 6.55
CA THR A 66 -1.61 31.61 5.73
C THR A 66 -2.46 30.45 5.22
N ALA A 67 -2.04 29.84 4.10
CA ALA A 67 -2.68 28.64 3.57
C ALA A 67 -2.66 27.46 4.56
N ARG A 68 -1.61 27.38 5.38
CA ARG A 68 -1.46 26.36 6.42
C ARG A 68 -2.46 26.54 7.56
N GLU A 69 -2.68 27.79 7.99
CA GLU A 69 -3.76 28.10 8.94
C GLU A 69 -5.12 27.80 8.32
N ALA A 70 -5.34 28.14 7.05
CA ALA A 70 -6.61 27.88 6.38
C ALA A 70 -6.97 26.39 6.31
N MET A 71 -5.96 25.52 6.27
CA MET A 71 -6.13 24.07 6.29
C MET A 71 -6.57 23.54 7.66
N CYS A 72 -6.20 24.24 8.75
CA CYS A 72 -6.50 23.82 10.12
C CYS A 72 -7.86 24.30 10.63
N TRP A 73 -8.55 25.16 9.88
CA TRP A 73 -9.83 25.75 10.29
C TRP A 73 -10.94 25.36 9.31
N ARG A 74 -12.03 24.77 9.83
CA ARG A 74 -13.28 24.63 9.08
C ARG A 74 -14.44 25.25 9.84
N TYR A 75 -15.24 26.04 9.12
CA TYR A 75 -16.39 26.75 9.65
C TYR A 75 -17.67 25.97 9.40
N ILE A 76 -18.41 25.70 10.46
CA ILE A 76 -19.74 25.08 10.41
C ILE A 76 -20.79 26.18 10.57
N PRO A 77 -21.53 26.57 9.50
CA PRO A 77 -22.52 27.62 9.58
C PRO A 77 -23.76 27.19 10.39
N PRO A 78 -24.30 28.07 11.27
CA PRO A 78 -25.52 27.78 12.03
C PRO A 78 -26.74 27.70 11.10
N ARG A 79 -27.66 26.76 11.38
CA ARG A 79 -28.98 26.69 10.71
C ARG A 79 -30.04 27.46 11.49
N LYS A 80 -31.00 28.04 10.77
CA LYS A 80 -32.21 28.66 11.36
C LYS A 80 -33.37 27.66 11.34
N GLY A 81 -33.94 27.33 12.51
CA GLY A 81 -35.24 26.65 12.68
C GLY A 81 -35.19 25.32 13.46
N ASP A 82 -36.11 25.13 14.41
CA ASP A 82 -36.40 23.98 15.29
C ASP A 82 -35.23 23.28 16.04
N ASP A 83 -35.25 23.41 17.38
CA ASP A 83 -34.15 23.09 18.30
C ASP A 83 -33.74 21.61 18.39
N ILE A 84 -34.59 20.66 17.99
CA ILE A 84 -34.30 19.22 18.11
C ILE A 84 -33.68 18.67 16.82
N GLY A 85 -34.22 19.05 15.65
CA GLY A 85 -33.66 18.65 14.36
C GLY A 85 -32.25 19.22 14.14
N ASN A 86 -31.99 20.43 14.65
CA ASN A 86 -30.68 21.07 14.54
C ASN A 86 -29.57 20.35 15.32
N GLN A 87 -29.88 19.72 16.46
CA GLN A 87 -28.83 19.07 17.27
C GLN A 87 -28.23 17.84 16.58
N ILE A 88 -29.07 17.02 15.93
CA ILE A 88 -28.60 15.82 15.19
C ILE A 88 -27.81 16.25 13.95
N LEU A 89 -28.35 17.19 13.17
CA LEU A 89 -27.69 17.76 12.00
C LEU A 89 -26.34 18.43 12.32
N ASP A 90 -26.22 19.03 13.51
CA ASP A 90 -24.96 19.64 13.97
C ASP A 90 -23.94 18.58 14.40
N ALA A 91 -24.37 17.46 14.99
CA ALA A 91 -23.49 16.35 15.35
C ALA A 91 -22.87 15.69 14.10
N ASP A 92 -23.68 15.41 13.08
CA ASP A 92 -23.22 14.82 11.81
C ASP A 92 -22.23 15.74 11.11
N ARG A 93 -22.52 17.05 11.04
CA ARG A 93 -21.59 18.03 10.45
C ARG A 93 -20.29 18.15 11.21
N ARG A 94 -20.33 18.11 12.54
CA ARG A 94 -19.11 18.12 13.38
C ARG A 94 -18.27 16.90 13.09
N ARG A 95 -18.91 15.75 12.93
CA ARG A 95 -18.25 14.50 12.58
C ARG A 95 -17.61 14.59 11.20
N GLU A 96 -18.37 14.94 10.15
CA GLU A 96 -17.84 15.13 8.80
C GLU A 96 -16.64 16.08 8.80
N THR A 97 -16.75 17.21 9.52
CA THR A 97 -15.67 18.19 9.65
C THR A 97 -14.43 17.60 10.33
N LYS A 98 -14.59 16.82 11.40
CA LYS A 98 -13.47 16.12 12.06
C LYS A 98 -12.83 15.10 11.13
N GLU A 99 -13.63 14.31 10.41
CA GLU A 99 -13.12 13.31 9.45
C GLU A 99 -12.31 13.97 8.33
N GLU A 100 -12.80 15.08 7.77
CA GLU A 100 -12.07 15.87 6.79
C GLU A 100 -10.75 16.43 7.35
N LEU A 101 -10.76 16.96 8.57
CA LEU A 101 -9.55 17.47 9.22
C LEU A 101 -8.53 16.36 9.50
N ILE A 102 -8.96 15.15 9.91
CA ILE A 102 -8.07 13.99 10.07
C ILE A 102 -7.47 13.60 8.72
N PHE A 103 -8.29 13.56 7.66
CA PHE A 103 -7.81 13.25 6.32
C PHE A 103 -6.79 14.28 5.81
N ASP A 104 -7.10 15.56 5.95
CA ASP A 104 -6.22 16.66 5.56
C ASP A 104 -4.89 16.62 6.33
N TYR A 105 -4.95 16.40 7.65
CA TYR A 105 -3.75 16.25 8.48
C TYR A 105 -2.91 15.03 8.09
N THR A 106 -3.55 13.88 7.87
CA THR A 106 -2.86 12.65 7.42
C THR A 106 -2.17 12.86 6.08
N ARG A 107 -2.84 13.54 5.15
CA ARG A 107 -2.29 13.87 3.83
C ARG A 107 -1.13 14.85 3.91
N GLU A 108 -1.20 15.85 4.79
CA GLU A 108 -0.10 16.81 5.01
C GLU A 108 1.13 16.10 5.57
N VAL A 109 0.94 15.34 6.65
CA VAL A 109 2.00 14.62 7.36
C VAL A 109 2.69 13.57 6.48
N LEU A 110 1.91 12.76 5.77
CA LEU A 110 2.44 11.71 4.91
C LEU A 110 2.77 12.24 3.51
N GLY A 111 2.56 13.54 3.26
CA GLY A 111 2.86 14.21 2.02
C GLY A 111 4.32 14.02 1.62
N GLY A 112 4.55 13.57 0.39
CA GLY A 112 5.89 13.26 -0.11
C GLY A 112 6.42 11.87 0.27
N LEU A 113 5.93 11.27 1.36
CA LEU A 113 6.30 9.91 1.78
C LEU A 113 5.36 8.86 1.17
N CYS A 114 4.06 9.16 1.19
CA CYS A 114 2.99 8.32 0.68
C CYS A 114 2.03 9.15 -0.17
N ARG A 115 1.37 8.48 -1.12
CA ARG A 115 0.19 9.02 -1.81
C ARG A 115 -1.05 8.50 -1.13
N VAL A 116 -1.82 9.39 -0.49
CA VAL A 116 -3.10 9.05 0.16
C VAL A 116 -4.23 9.06 -0.87
N HIS A 117 -4.94 7.95 -1.02
CA HIS A 117 -6.00 7.70 -1.98
C HIS A 117 -7.37 7.75 -1.32
N GLY A 118 -7.83 8.97 -1.00
CA GLY A 118 -9.16 9.20 -0.41
C GLY A 118 -9.38 8.53 0.96
N ALA A 119 -10.49 8.89 1.59
CA ALA A 119 -11.00 8.22 2.78
C ALA A 119 -12.29 7.48 2.40
N ALA A 120 -12.42 6.21 2.81
CA ALA A 120 -13.71 5.54 2.84
C ALA A 120 -14.30 5.73 4.24
N MET A 121 -15.52 6.26 4.30
CA MET A 121 -16.26 6.49 5.53
C MET A 121 -17.28 5.36 5.71
N SER A 122 -17.41 4.85 6.93
CA SER A 122 -18.46 3.91 7.31
C SER A 122 -19.76 4.66 7.62
N GLU A 123 -20.91 4.07 7.26
CA GLU A 123 -22.25 4.61 7.57
C GLU A 123 -22.59 4.55 9.07
N ASN A 124 -21.80 3.87 9.89
CA ASN A 124 -22.05 3.75 11.33
C ASN A 124 -21.84 5.08 12.06
N ASP A 125 -22.56 5.31 13.17
CA ASP A 125 -22.51 6.54 13.98
C ASP A 125 -21.14 6.83 14.64
N SER A 126 -20.21 5.88 14.66
CA SER A 126 -18.86 6.06 15.20
C SER A 126 -17.88 6.52 14.12
N LEU A 127 -16.92 7.39 14.48
CA LEU A 127 -15.82 7.78 13.60
C LEU A 127 -15.00 6.54 13.21
N ASP A 128 -15.15 6.08 11.97
CA ASP A 128 -14.48 4.92 11.38
C ASP A 128 -14.05 5.27 9.95
N ILE A 129 -12.78 5.69 9.83
CA ILE A 129 -12.18 6.17 8.59
C ILE A 129 -11.17 5.14 8.11
N SER A 130 -11.28 4.71 6.86
CA SER A 130 -10.23 3.92 6.20
C SER A 130 -9.47 4.75 5.16
N PHE A 131 -8.15 4.80 5.31
CA PHE A 131 -7.24 5.43 4.35
C PHE A 131 -6.53 4.35 3.54
N LYS A 132 -6.55 4.51 2.21
CA LYS A 132 -5.67 3.74 1.33
C LYS A 132 -4.48 4.60 0.97
N LEU A 133 -3.27 4.09 1.13
CA LEU A 133 -2.05 4.84 0.83
C LEU A 133 -1.07 3.99 0.04
N THR A 134 -0.37 4.64 -0.89
CA THR A 134 0.71 4.02 -1.68
C THR A 134 2.04 4.62 -1.28
N VAL A 135 2.97 3.77 -0.84
CA VAL A 135 4.32 4.18 -0.46
C VAL A 135 5.07 4.75 -1.67
N GLN A 136 5.60 5.96 -1.55
CA GLN A 136 6.41 6.59 -2.60
C GLN A 136 7.90 6.44 -2.36
N ASP A 137 8.33 6.63 -1.10
CA ASP A 137 9.73 6.57 -0.68
C ASP A 137 9.84 5.79 0.65
N PRO A 138 10.12 4.48 0.60
CA PRO A 138 10.26 3.65 1.80
C PRO A 138 11.37 4.13 2.75
N GLU A 139 12.48 4.64 2.22
CA GLU A 139 13.62 5.08 3.03
C GLU A 139 13.32 6.39 3.78
N ALA A 140 12.74 7.37 3.09
CA ALA A 140 12.29 8.61 3.73
C ALA A 140 11.20 8.33 4.77
N LEU A 141 10.29 7.40 4.49
CA LEU A 141 9.26 6.97 5.41
C LEU A 141 9.85 6.34 6.68
N HIS A 142 10.88 5.49 6.54
CA HIS A 142 11.60 4.92 7.68
C HIS A 142 12.32 5.98 8.52
N ARG A 143 12.96 6.97 7.88
CA ARG A 143 13.60 8.10 8.59
C ARG A 143 12.57 8.94 9.35
N ALA A 144 11.43 9.23 8.72
CA ALA A 144 10.33 9.95 9.35
C ALA A 144 9.74 9.17 10.54
N ALA A 145 9.57 7.85 10.40
CA ALA A 145 9.12 6.97 11.49
C ALA A 145 10.09 7.01 12.69
N GLN A 146 11.41 6.98 12.43
CA GLN A 146 12.41 7.10 13.49
C GLN A 146 12.37 8.48 14.18
N ALA A 147 12.17 9.56 13.41
CA ALA A 147 12.07 10.91 13.95
C ALA A 147 10.89 11.09 14.92
N VAL A 148 9.81 10.32 14.75
CA VAL A 148 8.65 10.30 15.66
C VAL A 148 8.77 9.24 16.78
N GLY A 149 9.92 8.57 16.89
CA GLY A 149 10.19 7.58 17.94
C GLY A 149 9.59 6.19 17.69
N VAL A 150 9.23 5.85 16.44
CA VAL A 150 8.85 4.48 16.07
C VAL A 150 10.12 3.66 15.87
N SER A 151 10.28 2.61 16.69
CA SER A 151 11.38 1.67 16.53
C SER A 151 11.09 0.78 15.33
N VAL A 152 11.76 1.06 14.21
CA VAL A 152 11.80 0.14 13.09
C VAL A 152 12.71 -1.00 13.53
N ALA A 153 12.13 -2.14 13.92
CA ALA A 153 12.92 -3.35 14.05
C ALA A 153 13.61 -3.56 12.70
N ARG A 154 14.92 -3.28 12.63
CA ARG A 154 15.74 -3.67 11.49
C ARG A 154 15.53 -5.15 11.37
N GLN A 155 14.71 -5.59 10.42
CA GLN A 155 14.74 -6.99 10.02
C GLN A 155 16.19 -7.19 9.58
N GLN A 156 16.95 -7.91 10.39
CA GLN A 156 18.35 -8.25 10.13
C GLN A 156 18.50 -9.18 8.92
N GLY A 157 17.41 -9.44 8.17
CA GLY A 157 17.48 -9.72 6.74
C GLY A 157 17.37 -8.42 5.97
N ALA A 158 18.47 -7.65 5.92
CA ALA A 158 18.59 -6.59 4.94
C ALA A 158 18.44 -7.24 3.55
N VAL A 159 17.26 -7.12 2.95
CA VAL A 159 17.12 -7.17 1.51
C VAL A 159 17.88 -5.94 1.04
N THR A 160 19.16 -6.14 0.72
CA THR A 160 19.97 -5.20 -0.02
C THR A 160 19.23 -4.87 -1.30
N GLU A 161 18.52 -3.74 -1.30
CA GLU A 161 18.28 -2.99 -2.53
C GLU A 161 19.67 -2.68 -3.10
N GLY A 162 20.07 -3.41 -4.16
CA GLY A 162 21.37 -3.18 -4.79
C GLY A 162 22.14 -4.41 -5.26
N ASN A 163 21.46 -5.51 -5.59
CA ASN A 163 21.85 -6.45 -6.65
C ASN A 163 20.59 -7.26 -6.94
N GLY A 164 20.15 -7.34 -8.20
CA GLY A 164 18.92 -8.03 -8.60
C GLY A 164 18.77 -9.33 -7.83
N ALA A 165 17.75 -9.42 -6.97
CA ALA A 165 17.52 -10.58 -6.15
C ALA A 165 17.18 -11.71 -7.11
N VAL A 166 18.20 -12.47 -7.50
CA VAL A 166 18.10 -13.52 -8.50
C VAL A 166 17.07 -14.51 -7.98
N ALA A 167 15.96 -14.63 -8.70
CA ALA A 167 14.97 -15.64 -8.37
C ALA A 167 15.65 -17.01 -8.37
N THR A 168 15.43 -17.80 -7.32
CA THR A 168 15.86 -19.20 -7.24
C THR A 168 14.65 -20.12 -7.34
N PHE A 169 14.86 -21.33 -7.86
CA PHE A 169 13.83 -22.36 -7.97
C PHE A 169 14.33 -23.61 -7.28
N THR A 170 13.56 -24.12 -6.34
CA THR A 170 13.81 -25.42 -5.70
C THR A 170 12.82 -26.43 -6.24
N GLU A 171 13.29 -27.63 -6.54
CA GLU A 171 12.42 -28.70 -7.08
C GLU A 171 11.65 -29.44 -5.99
N ASN A 172 12.21 -29.53 -4.77
CA ASN A 172 11.65 -30.29 -3.64
C ASN A 172 11.71 -29.46 -2.34
N PRO A 173 10.62 -28.78 -1.95
CA PRO A 173 9.35 -28.63 -2.67
C PRO A 173 9.49 -27.70 -3.88
N ALA A 174 8.59 -27.86 -4.87
CA ALA A 174 8.52 -27.03 -6.07
C ALA A 174 8.10 -25.59 -5.71
N GLN A 175 9.06 -24.68 -5.57
CA GLN A 175 8.80 -23.28 -5.23
C GLN A 175 9.83 -22.35 -5.86
N ILE A 176 9.38 -21.12 -6.13
CA ILE A 176 10.22 -20.02 -6.59
C ILE A 176 10.44 -19.11 -5.38
N GLU A 177 11.69 -18.84 -5.02
CA GLU A 177 12.03 -17.83 -4.03
C GLU A 177 12.49 -16.58 -4.76
N TRP A 178 11.78 -15.47 -4.53
CA TRP A 178 12.12 -14.19 -5.15
C TRP A 178 11.91 -13.07 -4.14
N SER A 179 12.96 -12.27 -3.89
CA SER A 179 12.95 -11.18 -2.91
C SER A 179 12.48 -11.62 -1.51
N GLY A 180 12.84 -12.85 -1.11
CA GLY A 180 12.45 -13.43 0.18
C GLY A 180 11.01 -13.96 0.25
N ILE A 181 10.27 -13.95 -0.87
CA ILE A 181 8.91 -14.49 -0.97
C ILE A 181 8.95 -15.83 -1.68
N SER A 182 8.38 -16.86 -1.06
CA SER A 182 8.27 -18.21 -1.64
C SER A 182 6.92 -18.39 -2.34
N VAL A 183 6.95 -18.68 -3.64
CA VAL A 183 5.77 -18.94 -4.48
C VAL A 183 5.71 -20.42 -4.84
N SER A 184 4.68 -21.14 -4.38
CA SER A 184 4.51 -22.56 -4.66
C SER A 184 4.07 -22.82 -6.11
N ILE A 185 4.76 -23.74 -6.77
CA ILE A 185 4.46 -24.21 -8.12
C ILE A 185 3.93 -25.65 -8.04
N PRO A 186 2.84 -26.00 -8.76
CA PRO A 186 2.30 -27.35 -8.68
C PRO A 186 3.31 -28.35 -9.23
N PRO A 187 3.70 -29.39 -8.46
CA PRO A 187 4.61 -30.43 -8.97
C PRO A 187 3.96 -31.15 -10.15
N ASN A 188 4.78 -31.68 -11.07
CA ASN A 188 4.33 -32.38 -12.28
C ASN A 188 3.45 -31.54 -13.24
N SER A 189 3.47 -30.21 -13.14
CA SER A 189 2.77 -29.31 -14.06
C SER A 189 3.70 -28.78 -15.15
N LYS A 190 3.12 -28.25 -16.24
CA LYS A 190 3.90 -27.51 -17.26
C LYS A 190 4.62 -26.31 -16.64
N GLN A 191 4.05 -25.69 -15.60
CA GLN A 191 4.70 -24.60 -14.86
C GLN A 191 6.00 -25.08 -14.21
N PHE A 192 5.98 -26.25 -13.57
CA PHE A 192 7.17 -26.87 -12.99
C PHE A 192 8.26 -27.10 -14.04
N CYS A 193 7.90 -27.70 -15.19
CA CYS A 193 8.86 -27.96 -16.25
C CYS A 193 9.46 -26.67 -16.83
N VAL A 194 8.64 -25.64 -17.04
CA VAL A 194 9.10 -24.32 -17.50
C VAL A 194 10.07 -23.70 -16.50
N CYS A 195 9.74 -23.71 -15.20
CA CYS A 195 10.64 -23.19 -14.17
C CYS A 195 11.96 -23.97 -14.14
N ARG A 196 11.91 -25.30 -14.17
CA ARG A 196 13.11 -26.13 -14.19
C ARG A 196 14.04 -25.76 -15.35
N VAL A 197 13.50 -25.67 -16.56
CA VAL A 197 14.30 -25.32 -17.75
C VAL A 197 14.85 -23.90 -17.67
N MET A 198 14.01 -22.92 -17.32
CA MET A 198 14.41 -21.50 -17.31
C MET A 198 15.39 -21.15 -16.19
N PHE A 199 15.35 -21.84 -15.06
CA PHE A 199 16.27 -21.58 -13.95
C PHE A 199 17.62 -22.28 -14.13
N ASN A 200 17.70 -23.28 -15.01
CA ASN A 200 18.97 -23.83 -15.50
C ASN A 200 19.69 -22.92 -16.50
N ARG A 201 19.00 -21.89 -17.03
CA ARG A 201 19.53 -20.90 -17.96
C ARG A 201 19.93 -19.62 -17.25
N ALA A 202 20.80 -18.82 -17.89
CA ALA A 202 21.24 -17.55 -17.31
C ALA A 202 20.06 -16.56 -17.19
N SER A 203 20.04 -15.72 -16.14
CA SER A 203 19.07 -14.62 -16.08
C SER A 203 19.26 -13.67 -17.28
N GLY A 204 18.15 -13.17 -17.83
CA GLY A 204 18.17 -12.32 -19.03
C GLY A 204 18.32 -13.06 -20.37
N GLU A 205 18.62 -14.36 -20.38
CA GLU A 205 18.70 -15.16 -21.60
C GLU A 205 17.33 -15.22 -22.31
N ILE A 206 17.32 -14.91 -23.62
CA ILE A 206 16.12 -14.95 -24.45
C ILE A 206 15.96 -16.36 -25.00
N VAL A 207 14.81 -16.97 -24.73
CA VAL A 207 14.50 -18.33 -25.18
C VAL A 207 13.25 -18.34 -26.06
N SER A 208 13.31 -19.08 -27.17
CA SER A 208 12.15 -19.30 -28.04
C SER A 208 11.10 -20.19 -27.35
N TRP A 209 9.82 -19.94 -27.62
CA TRP A 209 8.75 -20.78 -27.11
C TRP A 209 8.85 -22.24 -27.60
N ASP A 210 9.32 -22.44 -28.83
CA ASP A 210 9.45 -23.77 -29.43
C ASP A 210 10.59 -24.57 -28.78
N ASP A 211 11.72 -23.91 -28.46
CA ASP A 211 12.86 -24.56 -27.81
C ASP A 211 12.47 -25.15 -26.44
N ILE A 212 11.69 -24.39 -25.67
CA ILE A 212 11.19 -24.86 -24.37
C ILE A 212 10.19 -26.00 -24.55
N ALA A 213 9.32 -25.93 -25.57
CA ALA A 213 8.35 -26.99 -25.82
C ALA A 213 9.04 -28.33 -26.16
N ASP A 214 10.07 -28.28 -27.02
CA ASP A 214 10.88 -29.45 -27.38
C ASP A 214 11.66 -30.01 -26.18
N GLU A 215 12.16 -29.14 -25.30
CA GLU A 215 12.89 -29.53 -24.09
C GLU A 215 11.98 -30.16 -23.02
N ILE A 216 10.74 -29.69 -22.89
CA ILE A 216 9.73 -30.27 -21.98
C ILE A 216 9.35 -31.70 -22.41
N ASP A 217 9.25 -31.95 -23.72
CA ASP A 217 8.86 -33.25 -24.26
C ASP A 217 10.01 -34.28 -24.27
N GLY A 218 11.24 -33.89 -23.89
CA GLY A 218 12.38 -34.82 -23.82
C GLY A 218 12.93 -35.25 -25.19
N GLY A 219 12.67 -34.46 -26.25
CA GLY A 219 13.15 -34.72 -27.61
C GLY A 219 12.22 -35.54 -28.50
N LYS A 220 12.64 -35.74 -29.77
CA LYS A 220 11.80 -36.29 -30.86
C LYS A 220 11.33 -37.73 -30.56
N GLY A 221 10.10 -37.90 -30.10
CA GLY A 221 9.50 -39.24 -29.94
C GLY A 221 8.16 -39.32 -29.21
N VAL A 222 7.71 -38.23 -28.55
CA VAL A 222 6.46 -38.23 -27.79
C VAL A 222 5.25 -37.98 -28.69
N THR A 223 4.20 -38.80 -28.55
CA THR A 223 2.96 -38.73 -29.34
C THR A 223 2.10 -37.50 -29.02
N ASN A 224 2.24 -36.93 -27.82
CA ASN A 224 1.57 -35.70 -27.39
C ASN A 224 2.58 -34.56 -27.28
N LYS A 225 2.82 -33.86 -28.40
CA LYS A 225 3.75 -32.72 -28.42
C LYS A 225 3.18 -31.53 -27.67
N THR A 226 3.94 -30.99 -26.75
CA THR A 226 3.71 -29.69 -26.13
C THR A 226 3.77 -28.62 -27.21
N THR A 227 2.75 -27.77 -27.27
CA THR A 227 2.72 -26.64 -28.21
C THR A 227 3.28 -25.39 -27.55
N TRP A 228 3.88 -24.48 -28.33
CA TRP A 228 4.32 -23.17 -27.85
C TRP A 228 3.23 -22.43 -27.06
N ARG A 229 1.95 -22.59 -27.44
CA ARG A 229 0.79 -22.02 -26.72
C ARG A 229 0.68 -22.55 -25.29
N SER A 230 0.91 -23.85 -25.09
CA SER A 230 0.90 -24.45 -23.75
C SER A 230 2.01 -23.89 -22.86
N VAL A 231 3.19 -23.64 -23.43
CA VAL A 231 4.31 -23.02 -22.70
C VAL A 231 3.98 -21.57 -22.35
N TYR A 232 3.44 -20.82 -23.31
CA TYR A 232 3.00 -19.44 -23.11
C TYR A 232 1.97 -19.33 -21.99
N ASP A 233 0.95 -20.19 -21.97
CA ASP A 233 -0.07 -20.21 -20.93
C ASP A 233 0.53 -20.54 -19.56
N ALA A 234 1.46 -21.49 -19.49
CA ALA A 234 2.18 -21.81 -18.24
C ALA A 234 3.00 -20.61 -17.73
N VAL A 235 3.75 -19.92 -18.60
CA VAL A 235 4.51 -18.70 -18.24
C VAL A 235 3.56 -17.60 -17.76
N ARG A 236 2.41 -17.43 -18.42
CA ARG A 236 1.40 -16.44 -18.01
C ARG A 236 0.82 -16.75 -16.64
N GLU A 237 0.55 -18.02 -16.33
CA GLU A 237 0.06 -18.45 -15.02
C GLU A 237 1.12 -18.26 -13.93
N ILE A 238 2.38 -18.58 -14.19
CA ILE A 238 3.49 -18.31 -13.27
C ILE A 238 3.58 -16.81 -13.00
N ASN A 239 3.62 -15.99 -14.05
CA ASN A 239 3.65 -14.54 -13.90
C ASN A 239 2.47 -14.01 -13.08
N LYS A 240 1.26 -14.53 -13.28
CA LYS A 240 0.09 -14.12 -12.49
C LYS A 240 0.26 -14.46 -11.00
N ARG A 241 0.79 -15.64 -10.67
CA ARG A 241 1.04 -16.06 -9.28
C ARG A 241 2.13 -15.22 -8.63
N VAL A 242 3.22 -15.00 -9.36
CA VAL A 242 4.37 -14.24 -8.88
C VAL A 242 4.01 -12.76 -8.75
N GLU A 243 3.29 -12.17 -9.70
CA GLU A 243 2.83 -10.78 -9.64
C GLU A 243 1.85 -10.55 -8.50
N ALA A 244 0.99 -11.53 -8.19
CA ALA A 244 0.12 -11.47 -7.02
C ALA A 244 0.88 -11.51 -5.68
N ALA A 245 2.03 -12.20 -5.62
CA ALA A 245 2.82 -12.34 -4.41
C ALA A 245 3.87 -11.23 -4.23
N CYS A 246 4.61 -10.92 -5.30
CA CYS A 246 5.76 -10.04 -5.31
C CYS A 246 5.47 -8.66 -5.94
N GLY A 247 4.33 -8.47 -6.59
CA GLY A 247 3.99 -7.22 -7.31
C GLY A 247 4.65 -7.09 -8.69
N GLU A 248 5.49 -8.05 -9.09
CA GLU A 248 6.22 -8.03 -10.35
C GLU A 248 6.14 -9.35 -11.12
N LYS A 249 6.30 -9.30 -12.44
CA LYS A 249 6.33 -10.47 -13.32
C LYS A 249 7.74 -11.06 -13.39
N LEU A 250 7.85 -12.37 -13.21
CA LEU A 250 9.12 -13.10 -13.28
C LEU A 250 9.71 -13.18 -14.69
N PHE A 251 8.85 -13.32 -15.69
CA PHE A 251 9.23 -13.47 -17.09
C PHE A 251 8.74 -12.29 -17.92
N GLU A 252 9.63 -11.76 -18.75
CA GLU A 252 9.27 -10.82 -19.82
C GLU A 252 8.97 -11.60 -21.09
N THR A 253 7.77 -11.41 -21.64
CA THR A 253 7.30 -12.14 -22.82
C THR A 253 7.29 -11.24 -24.06
N THR A 254 7.67 -11.81 -25.20
CA THR A 254 7.49 -11.24 -26.53
C THR A 254 6.64 -12.19 -27.39
N ARG A 255 6.36 -11.80 -28.64
CA ARG A 255 5.56 -12.62 -29.55
C ARG A 255 6.19 -13.98 -29.86
N GLN A 256 7.51 -14.10 -29.82
CA GLN A 256 8.24 -15.30 -30.25
C GLN A 256 9.16 -15.89 -29.18
N SER A 257 9.42 -15.14 -28.10
CA SER A 257 10.36 -15.55 -27.08
C SER A 257 9.98 -14.99 -25.71
N PHE A 258 10.70 -15.41 -24.69
CA PHE A 258 10.62 -14.82 -23.36
C PHE A 258 11.97 -14.93 -22.65
N ARG A 259 12.13 -14.19 -21.56
CA ARG A 259 13.33 -14.23 -20.72
C ARG A 259 12.98 -14.09 -19.25
N ARG A 260 13.81 -14.68 -18.38
CA ARG A 260 13.73 -14.49 -16.93
C ARG A 260 14.31 -13.13 -16.56
N LYS A 261 13.58 -12.32 -15.79
CA LYS A 261 14.12 -11.08 -15.23
C LYS A 261 15.26 -11.37 -14.26
N ALA A 262 16.22 -10.44 -14.20
CA ALA A 262 17.36 -10.50 -13.29
C ALA A 262 16.95 -10.19 -11.85
#